data_AF-A0A8S3K6W9-F1
#
_entry.id   AF-A0A8S3K6W9-F1
#
_cell.length_a   1.000
_cell.length_b   1.000
_cell.length_c   1.000
_cell.angle_alpha   90.00
_cell.angle_beta   90.00
_cell.angle_gamma   90.00
#
_symmetry.space_group_name_H-M   'P 1'
#
loop_
_entity.id
_entity.type
_entity.pdbx_description
1 polymer ?
#
loop_
_entity_poly.entity_id
_entity_poly.type
_entity_poly.pdbx_seq_one_letter_code
_entity_poly.pdbx_strand_id
1 'polypeptide(L)'
;MDHTTGNGNYARFIARVLTESEQFGIMNISTCLENPTTFSFWYFMHGSQIGTLALIVNDQTLWEKTGRQGLPAWYQANITLPMGAD
;
A
#
# COMPACT_ATOMS: atom_id res chain seq x y z
N MET A 1 11.71 4.89 -11.93
CA MET A 1 12.81 3.99 -11.54
C MET A 1 12.24 3.01 -10.54
N ASP A 2 12.24 1.74 -10.88
CA ASP A 2 11.82 0.62 -10.02
C ASP A 2 12.85 0.44 -8.89
N HIS A 3 12.38 0.30 -7.65
CA HIS A 3 13.21 0.20 -6.43
C HIS A 3 13.85 -1.18 -6.25
N THR A 4 13.43 -2.20 -7.01
CA THR A 4 13.76 -3.60 -6.72
C THR A 4 15.03 -4.11 -7.41
N THR A 5 15.98 -3.24 -7.78
CA THR A 5 17.23 -3.47 -8.59
C THR A 5 17.14 -3.09 -10.07
N GLY A 6 16.01 -2.51 -10.50
CA GLY A 6 15.80 -2.12 -11.91
C GLY A 6 15.27 -3.25 -12.81
N ASN A 7 14.93 -4.40 -12.22
CA ASN A 7 14.46 -5.60 -12.93
C ASN A 7 13.37 -6.39 -12.16
N GLY A 8 12.74 -5.82 -11.13
CA GLY A 8 11.73 -6.54 -10.35
C GLY A 8 10.31 -6.08 -10.63
N ASN A 9 9.36 -6.90 -10.17
CA ASN A 9 7.95 -6.68 -10.39
C ASN A 9 7.39 -5.81 -9.25
N TYR A 10 6.69 -4.73 -9.60
CA TYR A 10 5.98 -3.89 -8.65
C TYR A 10 4.49 -3.86 -8.97
N ALA A 11 3.64 -3.94 -7.96
CA ALA A 11 2.23 -3.65 -8.13
C ALA A 11 2.07 -2.13 -8.30
N ARG A 12 1.55 -1.70 -9.47
CA ARG A 12 1.28 -0.30 -9.76
C ARG A 12 -0.22 -0.05 -9.73
N PHE A 13 -0.69 0.66 -8.71
CA PHE A 13 -2.03 1.20 -8.70
C PHE A 13 -2.00 2.59 -9.34
N ILE A 14 -2.82 2.81 -10.37
CA ILE A 14 -2.98 4.11 -11.02
C ILE A 14 -4.37 4.60 -10.66
N ALA A 15 -4.47 5.57 -9.75
CA ALA A 15 -5.70 6.34 -9.61
C ALA A 15 -5.79 7.28 -10.81
N ARG A 16 -6.68 6.99 -11.77
CA ARG A 16 -7.07 7.95 -12.80
C ARG A 16 -8.39 8.57 -12.38
N VAL A 17 -8.46 9.89 -12.35
CA VAL A 17 -9.73 10.61 -12.22
C VAL A 17 -10.58 10.27 -13.44
N LEU A 18 -11.49 9.33 -13.26
CA LEU A 18 -12.68 9.16 -14.07
C LEU A 18 -13.83 9.49 -13.12
N THR A 19 -14.51 10.59 -13.43
CA THR A 19 -15.90 10.90 -13.05
C THR A 19 -16.49 9.99 -11.96
N GLU A 20 -16.59 10.50 -10.74
CA GLU A 20 -17.50 10.01 -9.67
C GLU A 20 -17.67 8.48 -9.56
N SER A 21 -16.59 7.76 -9.35
CA SER A 21 -16.63 6.56 -8.51
C SER A 21 -15.21 6.28 -8.06
N GLU A 22 -14.98 6.35 -6.75
CA GLU A 22 -13.72 6.08 -6.08
C GLU A 22 -13.03 4.83 -6.68
N GLN A 23 -11.96 5.02 -7.45
CA GLN A 23 -11.17 3.91 -7.96
C GLN A 23 -10.36 3.32 -6.80
N PHE A 24 -10.93 2.32 -6.12
CA PHE A 24 -10.22 1.49 -5.17
C PHE A 24 -9.47 0.38 -5.93
N GLY A 25 -8.14 0.44 -5.90
CA GLY A 25 -7.31 -0.72 -6.23
C GLY A 25 -7.20 -1.60 -5.00
N ILE A 26 -8.08 -2.60 -4.86
CA ILE A 26 -8.03 -3.54 -3.74
C ILE A 26 -7.14 -4.72 -4.13
N MET A 27 -6.10 -4.98 -3.33
CA MET A 27 -5.33 -6.21 -3.38
C MET A 27 -5.68 -7.01 -2.13
N ASN A 28 -6.43 -8.10 -2.31
CA ASN A 28 -6.73 -9.03 -1.24
C ASN A 28 -5.64 -10.08 -1.15
N ILE A 29 -5.13 -10.29 0.07
CA ILE A 29 -4.23 -11.39 0.41
C ILE A 29 -4.80 -12.06 1.64
N SER A 30 -5.11 -13.35 1.54
CA SER A 30 -5.57 -14.16 2.67
C SER A 30 -4.41 -15.05 3.10
N THR A 31 -4.01 -14.95 4.35
CA THR A 31 -2.92 -15.75 4.91
C THR A 31 -3.13 -15.93 6.40
N CYS A 32 -3.12 -17.17 6.89
CA CYS A 32 -3.18 -17.43 8.33
C CYS A 32 -1.77 -17.30 8.91
N LEU A 33 -1.54 -16.24 9.68
CA LEU A 33 -0.26 -16.02 10.36
C LEU A 33 -0.25 -16.73 11.71
N GLU A 34 0.61 -17.74 11.85
CA GLU A 34 0.83 -18.45 13.12
C GLU A 34 1.69 -17.65 14.11
N ASN A 35 2.41 -16.63 13.62
CA ASN A 35 3.26 -15.75 14.42
C ASN A 35 3.16 -14.30 13.93
N PRO A 36 3.36 -13.30 14.82
CA PRO A 36 3.49 -11.91 14.40
C PRO A 36 4.56 -11.77 13.31
N THR A 37 4.18 -11.18 12.18
CA THR A 37 5.02 -11.13 10.98
C THR A 37 5.18 -9.69 10.51
N THR A 38 6.38 -9.30 10.10
CA THR A 38 6.61 -7.97 9.51
C THR A 38 6.21 -7.98 8.04
N PHE A 39 5.22 -7.17 7.70
CA PHE A 39 4.85 -6.84 6.34
C PHE A 39 5.55 -5.55 5.90
N SER A 40 6.33 -5.65 4.83
CA SER A 40 7.12 -4.53 4.30
C SER A 40 6.75 -4.27 2.84
N PHE A 41 6.49 -3.01 2.51
CA PHE A 41 6.25 -2.60 1.13
C PHE A 41 6.79 -1.20 0.87
N TRP A 42 7.12 -0.96 -0.40
CA TRP A 42 7.51 0.37 -0.89
C TRP A 42 6.31 1.04 -1.55
N TYR A 43 6.13 2.32 -1.28
CA TYR A 43 5.05 3.12 -1.87
C TYR A 43 5.58 4.46 -2.38
N PHE A 44 4.96 4.94 -3.46
CA PHE A 44 5.21 6.26 -4.02
C PHE A 44 3.89 6.97 -4.26
N MET A 45 3.61 7.98 -3.44
CA MET A 45 2.38 8.76 -3.51
C MET A 45 2.68 10.19 -3.98
N HIS A 46 2.81 10.35 -5.29
CA HIS A 46 3.07 11.63 -5.95
C HIS A 46 1.90 12.08 -6.83
N GLY A 47 1.58 13.37 -6.76
CA GLY A 47 0.49 14.00 -7.51
C GLY A 47 -0.39 14.85 -6.59
N SER A 48 -0.93 15.95 -7.11
CA SER A 48 -1.80 16.86 -6.35
C SER A 48 -3.17 16.24 -6.01
N GLN A 49 -3.57 15.19 -6.72
CA GLN A 49 -4.86 14.51 -6.59
C GLN A 49 -4.71 13.04 -6.13
N ILE A 50 -3.57 12.68 -5.53
CA ILE A 50 -3.39 11.31 -5.05
C ILE A 50 -4.28 11.04 -3.83
N GLY A 51 -4.98 9.91 -3.86
CA GLY A 51 -5.93 9.51 -2.81
C GLY A 51 -5.25 8.92 -1.57
N THR A 52 -5.89 7.91 -0.99
CA THR A 52 -5.42 7.19 0.20
C THR A 52 -4.89 5.82 -0.19
N LEU A 53 -3.76 5.44 0.40
CA LEU A 53 -3.24 4.06 0.41
C LEU A 53 -3.36 3.52 1.83
N ALA A 54 -4.06 2.41 2.01
CA ALA A 54 -4.30 1.79 3.31
C ALA A 54 -3.99 0.29 3.30
N LEU A 55 -3.49 -0.20 4.44
CA LEU A 55 -3.37 -1.61 4.77
C LEU A 55 -4.47 -1.93 5.78
N ILE A 56 -5.41 -2.76 5.38
CA ILE A 56 -6.54 -3.19 6.18
C ILE A 56 -6.39 -4.69 6.43
N VAL A 57 -6.51 -5.11 7.68
CA VAL A 57 -6.41 -6.51 8.11
C VAL A 57 -7.60 -6.78 9.03
N ASN A 58 -8.41 -7.79 8.72
CA ASN A 58 -9.64 -8.11 9.47
C ASN A 58 -10.52 -6.87 9.70
N ASP A 59 -10.76 -6.08 8.65
CA ASP A 59 -11.50 -4.81 8.68
C ASP A 59 -10.89 -3.70 9.57
N GLN A 60 -9.66 -3.88 10.08
CA GLN A 60 -8.92 -2.86 10.82
C GLN A 60 -7.84 -2.22 9.97
N THR A 61 -7.86 -0.89 9.88
CA THR A 61 -6.77 -0.13 9.27
C THR A 61 -5.54 -0.16 10.17
N LEU A 62 -4.51 -0.89 9.76
CA LEU A 62 -3.24 -0.95 10.48
C LEU A 62 -2.26 0.14 10.02
N TRP A 63 -2.42 0.62 8.79
CA TRP A 63 -1.56 1.66 8.24
C TRP A 63 -2.30 2.40 7.14
N GLU A 64 -2.16 3.72 7.09
CA GLU A 64 -2.64 4.52 5.96
C GLU A 64 -1.80 5.78 5.73
N LYS A 65 -1.80 6.23 4.48
CA LYS A 65 -1.31 7.55 4.08
C LYS A 65 -2.29 8.15 3.08
N THR A 66 -2.58 9.43 3.26
CA THR A 66 -3.46 10.20 2.39
C THR A 66 -2.69 11.34 1.76
N GLY A 67 -2.94 11.58 0.47
CA GLY A 67 -2.37 12.72 -0.24
C GLY A 67 -0.89 12.58 -0.55
N ARG A 68 -0.35 13.66 -1.10
CA ARG A 68 1.03 13.71 -1.59
C ARG A 68 2.02 13.49 -0.44
N GLN A 69 2.89 12.52 -0.62
CA GLN A 69 4.05 12.34 0.23
C GLN A 69 5.21 13.13 -0.38
N GLY A 70 6.04 13.73 0.47
CA GLY A 70 7.12 14.63 0.08
C GLY A 70 8.24 13.95 -0.71
N LEU A 71 9.39 14.60 -0.81
CA LEU A 71 10.62 13.93 -1.22
C LEU A 71 11.23 13.24 0.01
N PRO A 72 11.81 12.02 -0.11
CA PRO A 72 12.19 11.31 -1.34
C PRO A 72 11.04 10.60 -2.10
N ALA A 73 11.30 10.19 -3.34
CA ALA A 73 10.31 9.62 -4.27
C ALA A 73 9.89 8.15 -3.98
N TRP A 74 10.41 7.51 -2.94
CA TRP A 74 9.94 6.19 -2.50
C TRP A 74 10.03 6.13 -0.99
N TYR A 75 8.96 5.64 -0.37
CA TYR A 75 8.90 5.44 1.07
C TYR A 75 8.73 3.95 1.35
N GLN A 76 9.38 3.47 2.41
CA GLN A 76 9.18 2.12 2.90
C GLN A 76 8.24 2.15 4.11
N ALA A 77 7.26 1.28 4.10
CA ALA A 77 6.43 0.99 5.26
C ALA A 77 6.79 -0.40 5.80
N ASN A 78 6.91 -0.52 7.11
CA ASN A 78 7.09 -1.78 7.83
C ASN A 78 6.01 -1.85 8.91
N ILE A 79 5.12 -2.83 8.80
CA ILE A 79 3.98 -3.01 9.70
C ILE A 79 4.08 -4.40 10.32
N THR A 80 3.93 -4.50 11.64
CA THR A 80 3.76 -5.81 12.28
C THR A 80 2.31 -6.26 12.12
N LEU A 81 2.11 -7.36 11.41
CA LEU A 81 0.82 -8.04 11.32
C LEU A 81 0.62 -8.90 12.58
N PRO A 82 -0.54 -8.81 13.24
CA PRO A 82 -0.87 -9.68 14.36
C PRO A 82 -1.09 -11.13 13.89
N MET A 83 -0.95 -12.07 14.82
CA MET A 83 -1.38 -13.47 14.62
C MET A 83 -2.90 -13.52 14.39
N GLY A 84 -3.36 -14.42 13.52
CA GLY A 84 -4.79 -14.52 13.18
C GLY A 84 -5.33 -13.35 12.35
N ALA A 85 -4.45 -12.64 11.64
CA ALA A 85 -4.86 -11.92 10.44
C ALA A 85 -5.40 -12.96 9.44
N ASP A 86 -6.63 -12.81 8.95
CA ASP A 86 -7.34 -13.74 8.06
C ASP A 86 -7.71 -13.05 6.72
#